data_AF-A0A969SK19-F1
#
_entry.id   AF-A0A969SK19-F1
#
_cell.length_a   1.000
_cell.length_b   1.000
_cell.length_c   1.000
_cell.angle_alpha   90.00
_cell.angle_beta   90.00
_cell.angle_gamma   90.00
#
_symmetry.space_group_name_H-M   'P 1'
#
loop_
_entity.id
_entity.type
_entity.pdbx_description
1 polymer ?
#
loop_
_entity_poly.entity_id
_entity_poly.type
_entity_poly.pdbx_seq_one_letter_code
_entity_poly.pdbx_strand_id
1 'polypeptide(L)'
;MSTIQGAGDPSDRRDNQRFEVEVVVRIYRGDTTLDWPSEDISAGGMRLRVDGDPPKIGERLKVSFKLPLLAAPIATPIGPPRSPLTTSEPNSRTASGIRSPVAAR
;
A
#
# COMPACT_ATOMS: atom_id res chain seq x y z
N MET A 1 -23.14 29.28 -1.87
CA MET A 1 -21.90 29.07 -2.65
C MET A 1 -21.11 27.98 -1.98
N SER A 2 -20.82 26.88 -2.68
CA SER A 2 -20.14 25.72 -2.11
C SER A 2 -18.64 25.85 -2.38
N THR A 3 -17.85 26.19 -1.36
CA THR A 3 -16.39 26.18 -1.42
C THR A 3 -15.91 24.74 -1.37
N ILE A 4 -15.30 24.27 -2.46
CA ILE A 4 -14.54 23.02 -2.51
C ILE A 4 -13.48 23.13 -1.41
N GLN A 5 -13.65 22.38 -0.33
CA GLN A 5 -12.65 22.21 0.72
C GLN A 5 -11.36 21.74 0.04
N GLY A 6 -10.30 22.53 0.20
CA GLY A 6 -9.02 22.31 -0.43
C GLY A 6 -8.58 20.87 -0.25
N ALA A 7 -8.25 20.21 -1.36
CA ALA A 7 -7.50 18.98 -1.31
C ALA A 7 -6.24 19.28 -0.49
N GLY A 8 -6.12 18.67 0.70
CA GLY A 8 -4.88 18.72 1.49
C GLY A 8 -3.70 18.30 0.62
N ASP A 9 -2.49 18.66 1.03
CA ASP A 9 -1.30 18.34 0.24
C ASP A 9 -1.35 16.84 -0.17
N PRO A 10 -1.30 16.51 -1.46
CA PRO A 10 -1.26 15.13 -1.91
C PRO A 10 -0.16 14.29 -1.25
N SER A 11 0.88 14.94 -0.73
CA SER A 11 1.94 14.32 0.07
C SER A 11 1.42 13.77 1.41
N ASP A 12 0.45 14.42 2.05
CA ASP A 12 -0.14 14.05 3.35
C ASP A 12 -1.06 12.82 3.29
N ARG A 13 -1.37 12.32 2.08
CA ARG A 13 -2.14 11.07 1.89
C ARG A 13 -1.27 9.81 1.95
N ARG A 14 0.06 9.94 2.08
CA ARG A 14 0.98 8.80 2.03
C ARG A 14 1.35 8.35 3.43
N ASP A 15 1.05 7.08 3.74
CA ASP A 15 1.41 6.47 5.02
C ASP A 15 2.93 6.22 5.18
N ASN A 16 3.68 6.27 4.08
CA ASN A 16 5.10 5.91 4.05
C ASN A 16 5.94 7.02 3.42
N GLN A 17 7.01 7.40 4.11
CA GLN A 17 8.07 8.24 3.57
C GLN A 17 8.66 7.60 2.31
N ARG A 18 8.90 8.44 1.29
CA ARG A 18 9.59 8.07 0.06
C ARG A 18 11.02 8.57 0.11
N PHE A 19 11.94 7.73 -0.37
CA PHE A 19 13.34 8.07 -0.54
C PHE A 19 13.62 8.21 -2.03
N GLU A 20 14.18 9.35 -2.43
CA GLU A 20 14.69 9.57 -3.78
C GLU A 20 16.00 8.79 -3.91
N VAL A 21 15.88 7.56 -4.43
CA VAL A 21 17.01 6.64 -4.58
C VAL A 21 16.86 5.88 -5.89
N GLU A 22 17.95 5.87 -6.65
CA GLU A 22 18.05 5.10 -7.88
C GLU A 22 18.59 3.70 -7.56
N VAL A 23 17.73 2.69 -7.70
CA VAL A 23 18.08 1.27 -7.60
C VAL A 23 17.63 0.61 -8.89
N VAL A 24 18.50 -0.23 -9.47
CA VAL A 24 18.11 -1.02 -10.63
C VAL A 24 17.19 -2.15 -10.17
N VAL A 25 15.98 -2.19 -10.72
CA VAL A 25 14.97 -3.20 -10.41
C VAL A 25 14.83 -4.13 -11.61
N ARG A 26 15.06 -5.42 -11.36
CA ARG A 26 14.88 -6.46 -12.36
C ARG A 26 13.43 -6.94 -12.32
N ILE A 27 12.78 -6.93 -13.47
CA ILE A 27 11.39 -7.29 -13.68
C ILE A 27 11.33 -8.59 -14.48
N TYR A 28 10.52 -9.54 -14.02
CA TYR A 28 10.25 -10.79 -14.72
C TYR A 28 8.82 -10.75 -15.27
N ARG A 29 8.69 -10.71 -16.61
CA ARG A 29 7.41 -10.61 -17.33
C ARG A 29 7.34 -11.71 -18.39
N GLY A 30 6.58 -12.76 -18.11
CA GLY A 30 6.60 -13.99 -18.92
C GLY A 30 8.03 -14.57 -18.96
N ASP A 31 8.53 -14.80 -20.17
CA ASP A 31 9.90 -15.30 -20.39
C ASP A 31 10.94 -14.17 -20.51
N THR A 32 10.51 -12.91 -20.40
CA THR A 32 11.40 -11.75 -20.53
C THR A 32 11.87 -11.25 -19.17
N THR A 33 13.14 -10.88 -19.11
CA THR A 33 13.72 -10.18 -17.96
C THR A 33 14.16 -8.79 -18.40
N LEU A 34 13.65 -7.76 -17.72
CA LEU A 34 13.93 -6.35 -17.99
C LEU A 34 14.58 -5.72 -16.76
N ASP A 35 15.43 -4.71 -16.95
CA ASP A 35 16.03 -3.96 -15.86
C ASP A 35 15.59 -2.48 -16.00
N TRP A 36 14.93 -1.94 -14.98
CA TRP A 36 14.43 -0.57 -14.94
C TRP A 36 14.89 0.15 -13.67
N PRO A 37 15.41 1.38 -13.76
CA PRO A 37 15.81 2.12 -12.57
C PRO A 37 14.60 2.69 -11.82
N SER A 38 14.66 2.69 -10.49
CA SER A 38 13.72 3.46 -9.67
C SER A 38 14.02 4.95 -9.69
N GLU A 39 13.01 5.76 -9.47
CA GLU A 39 13.15 7.20 -9.15
C GLU A 39 12.96 7.42 -7.64
N ASP A 40 12.07 6.64 -7.02
CA ASP A 40 11.85 6.65 -5.58
C ASP A 40 11.44 5.27 -5.07
N ILE A 41 11.64 5.02 -3.77
CA ILE A 41 11.23 3.80 -3.07
C ILE A 41 10.61 4.15 -1.71
N SER A 42 9.59 3.41 -1.30
CA SER A 42 9.10 3.34 0.07
C SER A 42 8.76 1.90 0.46
N ALA A 43 8.40 1.68 1.72
CA ALA A 43 7.91 0.38 2.20
C ALA A 43 6.62 -0.08 1.50
N GLY A 44 5.84 0.84 0.92
CA GLY A 44 4.59 0.54 0.23
C GLY A 44 4.73 0.34 -1.29
N GLY A 45 5.87 0.68 -1.87
CA GLY A 45 6.10 0.54 -3.31
C GLY A 45 7.14 1.52 -3.84
N MET A 46 7.34 1.51 -5.16
CA MET A 46 8.37 2.30 -5.84
C MET A 46 7.81 2.97 -7.09
N ARG A 47 8.52 3.97 -7.61
CA ARG A 47 8.29 4.52 -8.95
C ARG A 47 9.45 4.11 -9.85
N LEU A 48 9.16 3.51 -11.01
CA LEU A 48 10.16 3.06 -11.98
C LEU A 48 10.17 3.96 -13.21
N ARG A 49 11.35 4.22 -13.77
CA ARG A 49 11.49 4.67 -15.15
C ARG A 49 11.42 3.47 -16.05
N VAL A 50 10.36 3.43 -16.85
CA VAL A 50 10.09 2.31 -17.75
C VAL A 50 10.52 2.70 -19.15
N ASP A 51 11.49 1.96 -19.68
CA ASP A 51 11.86 2.01 -21.08
C ASP A 51 11.10 0.91 -21.83
N GLY A 52 10.31 1.31 -22.84
CA GLY A 52 9.52 0.39 -23.68
C GLY A 52 8.05 0.31 -23.29
N ASP A 53 7.44 -0.87 -23.47
CA ASP A 53 6.01 -1.10 -23.19
C ASP A 53 5.75 -1.18 -21.68
N PRO A 54 4.97 -0.25 -21.09
CA PRO A 54 4.69 -0.27 -19.68
C PRO A 54 3.73 -1.41 -19.30
N PRO A 55 3.86 -1.96 -18.08
CA PRO A 55 2.91 -2.93 -17.56
C PRO A 55 1.52 -2.31 -17.40
N LYS A 56 0.48 -3.14 -17.52
CA LYS A 56 -0.90 -2.68 -17.34
C LYS A 56 -1.18 -2.37 -15.87
N ILE A 57 -2.08 -1.44 -15.60
CA ILE A 57 -2.54 -1.17 -14.23
C ILE A 57 -3.16 -2.45 -13.65
N GLY A 58 -2.73 -2.83 -12.45
CA GLY A 58 -3.17 -4.05 -11.76
C GLY A 58 -2.41 -5.31 -12.15
N GLU A 59 -1.51 -5.25 -13.14
CA GLU A 59 -0.61 -6.35 -13.48
C GLU A 59 0.33 -6.64 -12.30
N ARG A 60 0.46 -7.92 -11.91
CA ARG A 60 1.38 -8.35 -10.85
C ARG A 60 2.70 -8.74 -11.47
N LEU A 61 3.75 -8.00 -11.10
CA LEU A 61 5.10 -8.25 -11.57
C LEU A 61 5.92 -8.90 -10.45
N LYS A 62 6.70 -9.92 -10.80
CA LYS A 62 7.77 -10.40 -9.94
C LYS A 62 8.98 -9.49 -10.15
N VAL A 63 9.57 -9.02 -9.06
CA VAL A 63 10.71 -8.08 -9.10
C VAL A 63 11.84 -8.54 -8.20
N SER A 64 13.06 -8.12 -8.49
CA SER A 64 14.22 -8.22 -7.59
C SER A 64 15.06 -6.95 -7.66
N PHE A 65 15.71 -6.60 -6.54
CA PHE A 65 16.53 -5.39 -6.46
C PHE A 65 18.00 -5.72 -6.70
N LYS A 66 18.61 -5.02 -7.65
CA LYS A 66 20.06 -5.02 -7.85
C LYS A 66 20.66 -3.86 -7.07
N LEU A 67 20.97 -4.13 -5.80
CA LEU A 67 21.63 -3.15 -4.95
C LEU A 67 23.14 -3.23 -5.18
N PRO A 68 23.81 -2.11 -5.51
CA PRO A 68 25.27 -2.09 -5.57
C PRO A 68 25.82 -2.48 -4.19
N LEU A 69 26.86 -3.31 -4.17
CA LEU A 69 27.54 -3.83 -2.96
C LEU A 69 26.85 -4.99 -2.22
N LEU A 70 25.71 -5.50 -2.68
CA LEU A 70 25.14 -6.75 -2.19
C LEU A 70 25.58 -7.92 -3.09
N ALA A 71 26.23 -8.91 -2.50
CA ALA A 71 26.71 -10.10 -3.22
C ALA A 71 25.58 -10.94 -3.85
N ALA A 72 24.33 -10.80 -3.37
CA ALA A 72 23.15 -11.45 -3.92
C ALA A 72 21.94 -10.49 -3.95
N PRO A 73 21.10 -10.52 -5.00
CA PRO A 73 19.87 -9.71 -5.07
C PRO A 73 18.88 -10.00 -3.93
N ILE A 74 18.21 -8.97 -3.43
CA ILE A 74 17.12 -9.14 -2.45
C ILE A 74 15.82 -9.44 -3.20
N ALA A 75 15.21 -10.58 -2.90
CA ALA A 75 13.89 -10.95 -3.42
C ALA A 75 12.80 -10.51 -2.44
N THR A 76 11.77 -9.84 -2.94
CA THR A 76 10.54 -9.63 -2.16
C THR A 76 9.69 -10.89 -2.22
N PRO A 77 9.30 -11.49 -1.07
CA PRO A 77 8.35 -12.59 -1.07
C PRO A 77 7.00 -12.06 -1.60
N ILE A 78 6.43 -12.77 -2.58
CA ILE A 78 5.04 -12.54 -2.99
C ILE A 78 4.18 -13.06 -1.84
N GLY A 79 3.85 -12.18 -0.89
CA GLY A 79 2.91 -12.50 0.17
C GLY A 79 1.51 -12.74 -0.41
N PRO A 80 0.66 -13.53 0.26
CA PRO A 80 -0.76 -13.57 -0.08
C PRO A 80 -1.34 -12.14 -0.03
N PRO A 81 -2.39 -11.83 -0.81
CA PRO A 81 -3.04 -10.52 -0.74
C PRO A 81 -3.40 -10.24 0.72
N ARG A 82 -2.94 -9.12 1.26
CA ARG A 82 -3.38 -8.68 2.60
C ARG A 82 -4.88 -8.45 2.50
N SER A 83 -5.66 -9.20 3.27
CA SER A 83 -7.09 -8.95 3.41
C SER A 83 -7.28 -7.49 3.83
N PRO A 84 -8.25 -6.76 3.24
CA PRO A 84 -8.56 -5.42 3.68
C PRO A 84 -8.88 -5.47 5.17
N LEU A 85 -8.26 -4.57 5.94
CA LEU A 85 -8.51 -4.41 7.37
C LEU A 85 -10.00 -4.05 7.52
N THR A 86 -10.85 -5.02 7.83
CA THR A 86 -12.23 -4.72 8.20
C THR A 86 -12.19 -4.01 9.54
N THR A 87 -12.37 -2.70 9.53
CA THR A 87 -12.65 -1.92 10.73
C THR A 87 -14.01 -2.38 11.21
N SER A 88 -14.06 -3.36 12.12
CA SER A 88 -15.27 -3.67 12.85
C SER A 88 -15.48 -2.58 13.88
N GLU A 89 -16.41 -1.65 13.61
CA GLU A 89 -16.99 -0.81 14.65
C GLU A 89 -17.56 -1.69 15.77
N PRO A 90 -17.28 -1.41 17.06
CA PRO A 90 -17.97 -2.09 18.14
C PRO A 90 -19.41 -1.56 18.21
N ASN A 91 -20.35 -2.38 17.74
CA ASN A 91 -21.78 -2.17 17.85
C ASN A 91 -22.21 -2.21 19.33
N SER A 92 -22.35 -1.05 19.98
CA SER A 92 -22.88 -0.94 21.34
C SER A 92 -24.41 -1.09 21.32
N ARG A 93 -24.89 -2.33 21.26
CA ARG A 93 -26.21 -2.71 21.78
C ARG A 93 -26.03 -3.50 23.06
N THR A 94 -26.25 -2.84 24.19
CA THR A 94 -26.61 -3.53 25.43
C THR A 94 -28.03 -3.10 25.77
N ALA A 95 -29.00 -3.91 25.31
CA ALA A 95 -30.30 -3.96 25.92
C ALA A 95 -30.13 -4.59 27.31
N SER A 96 -30.16 -3.77 28.36
CA SER A 96 -30.33 -4.25 29.74
C SER A 96 -31.71 -3.82 30.20
N GLY A 97 -32.66 -4.75 30.07
CA GLY A 97 -33.93 -4.67 30.76
C GLY A 97 -33.70 -4.89 32.26
N ILE A 98 -33.97 -3.88 33.07
CA ILE A 98 -34.22 -4.04 34.49
C ILE A 98 -35.56 -3.38 34.77
N ARG A 99 -36.56 -4.21 35.07
CA ARG A 99 -37.84 -3.77 35.63
C ARG A 99 -37.59 -3.28 37.05
N SER A 100 -37.97 -2.04 37.35
CA SER A 100 -38.17 -1.58 38.73
C SER A 100 -39.65 -1.69 39.08
N PRO A 101 -40.04 -2.38 40.17
CA PRO A 101 -41.28 -2.08 40.85
C PRO A 101 -40.99 -1.03 41.92
N VAL A 102 -41.66 0.12 41.88
CA VAL A 102 -41.76 1.01 43.03
C VAL A 102 -43.24 1.22 43.32
N ALA A 103 -43.63 0.75 44.50
CA ALA A 103 -44.89 0.99 45.15
C ALA A 103 -44.87 2.35 45.89
N ALA A 104 -46.07 2.80 46.27
CA ALA A 104 -46.44 3.98 47.06
C ALA A 104 -46.60 5.26 46.20
N ARG A 105 -47.74 5.95 46.17
CA ARG A 105 -48.89 6.08 47.09
C ARG A 105 -50.18 6.29 46.30
#